data_AF-X1J373-F1
#
_entry.id   AF-X1J373-F1
#
_cell.length_a   1.000
_cell.length_b   1.000
_cell.length_c   1.000
_cell.angle_alpha   90.00
_cell.angle_beta   90.00
_cell.angle_gamma   90.00
#
_symmetry.space_group_name_H-M   'P 1'
#
loop_
_entity.id
_entity.type
_entity.pdbx_description
1 polymer ?
#
loop_
_entity_poly.entity_id
_entity_poly.type
_entity_poly.pdbx_seq_one_letter_code
_entity_poly.pdbx_strand_id
1 'polypeptide(L)' 'MSYKVPIIDYPTHYHRLESEIDAAIKEVLSRGDLILREQVSQLESNVASFVGVDYAVGVNSCTDAMHLSLRAAGLGRGDE' A
#
# COMPACT_ATOMS: atom_id res chain seq x y z
N MET A 1 22.00 -24.69 23.87
CA MET A 1 21.72 -23.38 23.24
C MET A 1 20.21 -23.24 23.05
N SER A 2 19.61 -22.13 23.49
CA SER A 2 18.19 -21.83 23.21
C SER A 2 18.12 -21.14 21.85
N TYR A 3 17.64 -21.84 20.83
CA TYR A 3 17.41 -21.28 19.50
C TYR A 3 16.03 -20.61 19.49
N LYS A 4 15.98 -19.30 19.21
CA LYS A 4 14.74 -18.52 19.18
C LYS A 4 14.33 -18.30 17.73
N VAL A 5 13.21 -18.91 17.32
CA VAL A 5 12.63 -18.69 15.99
C VAL A 5 11.79 -17.41 16.04
N PRO A 6 12.12 -16.39 15.24
CA PRO A 6 11.27 -15.20 15.12
C PRO A 6 9.96 -15.55 14.40
N ILE A 7 8.86 -14.91 14.77
CA ILE A 7 7.55 -15.12 14.12
C ILE A 7 7.59 -14.65 12.67
N ILE A 8 8.30 -13.54 12.39
CA ILE A 8 8.55 -12.99 11.05
C ILE A 8 9.96 -12.39 11.02
N ASP A 9 10.66 -12.56 9.90
CA ASP A 9 12.01 -12.02 9.66
C ASP A 9 12.00 -10.93 8.57
N TYR A 10 11.55 -9.73 8.95
CA TYR A 10 11.48 -8.57 8.05
C TYR A 10 12.83 -8.16 7.41
N PRO A 11 13.97 -8.17 8.14
CA PRO A 11 15.26 -7.85 7.54
C PRO A 11 15.59 -8.71 6.32
N THR A 12 15.37 -10.03 6.40
CA THR A 12 15.61 -10.93 5.27
C THR A 12 14.72 -10.61 4.06
N HIS A 13 13.46 -10.22 4.30
CA HIS A 13 12.56 -9.80 3.23
C HIS A 13 13.02 -8.50 2.55
N TYR A 14 13.50 -7.53 3.34
CA TYR A 14 14.05 -6.28 2.81
C TYR A 14 15.32 -6.53 1.99
N HIS A 15 16.30 -7.25 2.53
CA HIS A 15 17.58 -7.51 1.84
C HIS A 15 17.41 -8.23 0.50
N ARG A 16 16.35 -9.03 0.34
CA ARG A 16 16.02 -9.68 -0.94
C ARG A 16 15.58 -8.69 -2.03
N LEU A 17 15.05 -7.52 -1.66
CA LEU A 17 14.49 -6.51 -2.56
C LEU A 17 15.21 -5.15 -2.42
N GLU A 18 16.30 -5.09 -1.67
CA GLU A 18 16.97 -3.85 -1.24
C GLU A 18 17.33 -2.96 -2.43
N SER A 19 17.94 -3.52 -3.48
CA SER A 19 18.31 -2.74 -4.66
C SER A 19 17.11 -2.12 -5.39
N GLU A 20 15.97 -2.82 -5.43
CA GLU A 20 14.76 -2.33 -6.08
C GLU A 20 14.07 -1.25 -5.23
N ILE A 21 13.98 -1.47 -3.91
CA ILE A 21 13.39 -0.53 -2.96
C ILE A 21 14.21 0.77 -2.91
N ASP A 22 15.53 0.67 -2.78
CA ASP A 22 16.42 1.83 -2.69
C ASP A 22 16.40 2.66 -3.98
N ALA A 23 16.34 2.00 -5.14
CA ALA A 23 16.21 2.69 -6.42
C ALA A 23 14.90 3.49 -6.50
N ALA A 24 13.77 2.88 -6.12
CA ALA A 24 12.46 3.53 -6.12
C ALA A 24 12.40 4.72 -5.13
N ILE A 25 12.92 4.54 -3.91
CA ILE A 25 13.00 5.61 -2.90
C ILE A 25 13.85 6.78 -3.43
N LYS A 26 15.04 6.48 -3.96
CA LYS A 26 15.94 7.50 -4.51
C LYS A 26 15.30 8.27 -5.65
N GLU A 27 14.63 7.59 -6.57
CA GLU A 27 13.93 8.22 -7.69
C GLU A 27 12.87 9.21 -7.19
N VAL A 28 11.96 8.77 -6.30
CA VAL A 28 10.90 9.61 -5.73
C VAL A 28 11.47 10.83 -5.01
N LEU A 29 12.46 10.62 -4.14
CA LEU A 29 13.07 11.72 -3.37
C LEU A 29 13.84 12.69 -4.26
N SER A 30 14.51 12.20 -5.31
CA SER A 30 15.26 13.06 -6.24
C SER A 30 14.36 14.00 -7.05
N ARG A 31 13.09 13.61 -7.28
CA ARG A 31 12.09 14.42 -8.00
C ARG A 31 11.21 15.26 -7.07
N GLY A 32 11.16 14.93 -5.78
CA GLY A 32 10.25 15.56 -4.82
C GLY A 32 8.81 15.08 -4.93
N ASP A 33 8.60 13.89 -5.50
CA ASP A 33 7.29 13.36 -5.86
C ASP A 33 6.58 12.65 -4.67
N LEU A 34 6.31 13.40 -3.60
CA LEU A 34 5.95 12.78 -2.32
C LEU A 34 4.46 12.45 -2.11
N ILE A 35 3.54 13.23 -2.69
CA ILE A 35 2.10 13.14 -2.39
C ILE A 35 1.30 13.18 -3.68
N LEU A 36 0.48 12.13 -3.89
CA LEU A 36 -0.45 12.00 -5.02
C LEU A 36 0.23 12.19 -6.39
N ARG A 37 1.35 11.47 -6.59
CA ARG A 37 2.15 11.48 -7.81
C ARG A 37 2.05 10.17 -8.57
N GLU A 38 2.77 10.09 -9.69
CA GLU A 38 2.74 8.99 -10.65
C GLU A 38 2.79 7.60 -10.01
N GLN A 39 3.62 7.43 -8.98
CA GLN A 39 3.82 6.15 -8.28
C GLN A 39 2.53 5.64 -7.62
N VAL A 40 1.69 6.54 -7.09
CA VAL A 40 0.38 6.17 -6.51
C VAL A 40 -0.57 5.73 -7.62
N SER A 41 -0.69 6.48 -8.71
CA SER A 41 -1.54 6.13 -9.84
C SER A 41 -1.11 4.84 -10.54
N GLN A 42 0.20 4.56 -10.60
CA GLN A 42 0.72 3.29 -11.12
C GLN A 42 0.37 2.12 -10.19
N LEU A 43 0.50 2.31 -8.87
CA LEU A 43 0.10 1.31 -7.88
C LEU A 43 -1.39 0.98 -8.00
N GLU A 44 -2.25 2.00 -8.08
CA GLU A 44 -3.69 1.84 -8.24
C GLU A 44 -4.04 1.06 -9.51
N SER A 45 -3.45 1.41 -10.66
CA SER A 45 -3.63 0.70 -11.92
C SER A 45 -3.19 -0.77 -11.85
N ASN A 46 -2.02 -1.01 -11.24
CA ASN A 46 -1.49 -2.36 -11.05
C ASN A 46 -2.38 -3.21 -10.14
N VAL A 47 -2.89 -2.64 -9.04
CA VAL A 47 -3.79 -3.33 -8.10
C VAL A 47 -5.13 -3.62 -8.75
N ALA A 48 -5.73 -2.65 -9.45
CA ALA A 48 -6.98 -2.85 -10.18
C ALA A 48 -6.85 -4.00 -11.18
N SER A 49 -5.76 -4.01 -11.96
CA SER A 49 -5.45 -5.07 -12.91
C SER A 49 -5.20 -6.43 -12.24
N PHE A 50 -4.48 -6.45 -11.12
CA PHE A 50 -4.17 -7.67 -10.38
C PHE A 50 -5.42 -8.33 -9.77
N VAL A 51 -6.34 -7.53 -9.25
CA VAL A 51 -7.59 -8.02 -8.63
C VAL A 51 -8.67 -8.30 -9.69
N GLY A 52 -8.60 -7.64 -10.86
CA GLY A 52 -9.59 -7.78 -11.93
C GLY A 52 -10.81 -6.87 -11.75
N VAL A 53 -10.59 -5.64 -11.29
CA VAL A 53 -11.62 -4.61 -11.12
C VAL A 53 -11.27 -3.35 -11.93
N ASP A 54 -12.26 -2.52 -12.22
CA ASP A 54 -12.06 -1.32 -13.04
C ASP A 54 -11.26 -0.22 -12.30
N TYR A 55 -11.37 -0.16 -10.96
CA TYR A 55 -10.80 0.91 -10.15
C TYR A 55 -10.17 0.40 -8.85
N ALA A 56 -9.06 1.01 -8.46
CA ALA A 56 -8.49 0.92 -7.12
C ALA A 56 -8.10 2.33 -6.65
N VAL A 57 -8.22 2.59 -5.35
CA VAL A 57 -7.90 3.89 -4.75
C VAL A 57 -6.99 3.66 -3.54
N GLY A 58 -5.80 4.24 -3.57
CA GLY A 58 -4.81 4.19 -2.50
C GLY A 58 -5.20 5.12 -1.36
N VAL A 59 -5.32 4.56 -0.16
CA VAL A 59 -5.61 5.32 1.08
C VAL A 59 -4.61 4.95 2.17
N ASN A 60 -4.61 5.71 3.26
CA ASN A 60 -3.63 5.60 4.33
C ASN A 60 -3.67 4.25 5.09
N SER A 61 -4.85 3.64 5.23
CA SER A 61 -5.00 2.36 5.95
C SER A 61 -6.25 1.59 5.54
N CYS A 62 -6.32 0.30 5.90
CA CYS A 62 -7.53 -0.50 5.70
C CYS A 62 -8.74 0.05 6.47
N THR A 63 -8.51 0.63 7.65
CA THR A 63 -9.57 1.28 8.43
C THR A 63 -10.15 2.46 7.66
N ASP A 64 -9.30 3.29 7.05
CA ASP A 64 -9.74 4.40 6.20
C ASP A 64 -10.46 3.87 4.96
N ALA A 65 -9.94 2.81 4.32
CA ALA A 65 -10.56 2.19 3.15
C ALA A 65 -12.00 1.75 3.45
N MET A 66 -12.20 1.03 4.55
CA MET A 66 -13.54 0.60 4.99
C MET A 66 -14.43 1.80 5.33
N HIS A 67 -13.92 2.73 6.14
CA HIS A 67 -14.70 3.88 6.59
C HIS A 67 -15.16 4.75 5.40
N LEU A 68 -14.25 5.04 4.46
CA LEU A 68 -14.57 5.81 3.26
C LEU A 68 -15.53 5.07 2.35
N SER A 69 -15.38 3.75 2.20
CA SER A 69 -16.28 2.93 1.38
C SER A 69 -17.71 2.93 1.92
N LEU A 70 -17.88 2.73 3.24
CA LEU A 70 -19.21 2.77 3.87
C LEU A 70 -19.85 4.16 3.75
N ARG A 71 -19.06 5.22 3.96
CA ARG A 71 -19.54 6.60 3.78
C ARG A 71 -19.92 6.89 2.33
N ALA A 72 -19.15 6.41 1.36
CA ALA A 72 -19.45 6.58 -0.06
C ALA A 72 -20.70 5.80 -0.48
N ALA A 73 -20.96 4.65 0.14
CA ALA A 73 -22.19 3.88 -0.02
C ALA A 73 -23.41 4.51 0.67
N GLY A 74 -23.22 5.59 1.44
CA GLY A 74 -24.29 6.33 2.11
C GLY A 74 -24.70 5.79 3.48
N LEU A 75 -23.94 4.87 4.07
CA LEU A 75 -24.27 4.33 5.39
C LEU A 75 -24.18 5.40 6.49
N GLY A 76 -25.17 5.37 7.38
CA GLY A 76 -25.33 6.25 8.52
C GLY A 76 -25.76 5.50 9.78
N ARG A 77 -26.26 6.27 10.76
CA ARG A 77 -26.67 5.70 12.05
C ARG A 77 -27.96 4.91 11.88
N GLY A 78 -27.94 3.65 12.32
CA GLY A 78 -29.10 2.76 12.25
C GLY A 78 -29.11 1.85 11.01
N ASP A 79 -28.12 2.00 10.12
CA ASP A 79 -27.92 1.10 9.00
C ASP A 79 -27.09 -0.13 9.42
N GLU A 80 -27.32 -1.26 8.75
CA GLU A 80 -26.56 -2.52 8.88
C GLU A 80 -26.06 -2.99 7.50
#